data_AF-A0A5C7L0G7-F1
#
_entry.id   AF-A0A5C7L0G7-F1
#
_cell.length_a   1.000
_cell.length_b   1.000
_cell.length_c   1.000
_cell.angle_alpha   90.00
_cell.angle_beta   90.00
_cell.angle_gamma   90.00
#
_symmetry.space_group_name_H-M   'P 1'
#
loop_
_entity.id
_entity.type
_entity.pdbx_description
1 polymer ?
#
loop_
_entity_poly.entity_id
_entity_poly.type
_entity_poly.pdbx_seq_one_letter_code
_entity_poly.pdbx_strand_id
1 'polypeptide(L)'
;MKSAAARPTSPGATRSTAKVRSECYKKITENIFALSFITASAPPEARAGGLSRRLDRRRETGVALVTAILVVALASIAAAAILSAANIAIHRAGNLQDSEKAWWYADGVEAWVATILERDAKDNSTDSFKDAWAKPVDYLPVDEGYVKGRIDDLQGRFNLNNFGDADPQRYKVYVALFERLLQNIEGADPSQAQPLAAAIRDWIDSDSDPTGYDGAEDSEYLSHAPPYRTPNRPMESVSEVLAVKGMTRELYDRLTHCASTPAGPVSCITALPVYPTAINLNTAPEPLLRALSKQPTGALDLFLRDRNIKPLENAADAFNAPPAGFLTAADGITQKMVTVQSDFFLLRAEVFIGSGRLALYSFYWRPSQGATIVLGRSTDIE
;
A
#
# COMPACT_ATOMS: atom_id res chain seq x y z
N MET A 1 15.13 -50.55 36.09
CA MET A 1 16.49 -50.45 35.52
C MET A 1 16.53 -49.16 34.71
N LYS A 2 17.11 -48.06 35.22
CA LYS A 2 18.53 -47.63 35.06
C LYS A 2 18.91 -47.65 33.56
N SER A 3 19.34 -46.58 32.88
CA SER A 3 20.32 -45.51 33.17
C SER A 3 20.16 -44.44 32.05
N ALA A 4 20.02 -43.13 32.27
CA ALA A 4 20.98 -42.10 32.74
C ALA A 4 22.21 -41.85 31.84
N ALA A 5 22.22 -40.67 31.17
CA ALA A 5 23.37 -39.82 30.76
C ALA A 5 22.79 -38.46 30.30
N ALA A 6 22.80 -37.33 31.05
CA ALA A 6 23.90 -36.40 31.39
C ALA A 6 24.68 -35.91 30.14
N ARG A 7 24.84 -34.63 29.76
CA ARG A 7 24.88 -33.25 30.35
C ARG A 7 24.88 -32.24 29.12
N PRO A 8 24.99 -30.90 29.22
CA PRO A 8 25.24 -30.05 30.39
C PRO A 8 24.26 -28.87 30.58
N THR A 9 24.19 -28.40 31.82
CA THR A 9 23.60 -27.15 32.27
C THR A 9 24.54 -25.98 31.96
N SER A 10 24.05 -24.97 31.23
CA SER A 10 24.73 -23.69 31.03
C SER A 10 24.60 -22.80 32.28
N PRO A 11 25.69 -22.21 32.81
CA PRO A 11 25.62 -21.30 33.93
C PRO A 11 25.09 -19.93 33.48
N GLY A 12 24.26 -19.33 34.33
CA GLY A 12 23.64 -18.03 34.11
C GLY A 12 24.64 -16.92 33.81
N ALA A 13 24.25 -16.06 32.88
CA ALA A 13 24.91 -14.79 32.62
C ALA A 13 23.85 -13.69 32.45
N THR A 14 23.06 -13.43 33.49
CA THR A 14 22.44 -12.12 33.70
C THR A 14 23.55 -11.14 34.10
N ARG A 15 24.39 -10.73 33.13
CA ARG A 15 25.27 -9.57 33.28
C ARG A 15 24.41 -8.32 33.13
N SER A 16 23.94 -7.86 34.29
CA SER A 16 23.37 -6.55 34.56
C SER A 16 23.98 -5.45 33.67
N THR A 17 23.13 -4.84 32.84
CA THR A 17 23.39 -3.62 32.06
C THR A 17 23.82 -2.44 32.93
N ALA A 18 23.61 -2.51 34.26
CA ALA A 18 24.12 -1.52 35.20
C ALA A 18 25.64 -1.62 35.43
N LYS A 19 26.24 -2.81 35.27
CA LYS A 19 27.70 -2.99 35.48
C LYS A 19 28.52 -2.40 34.33
N VAL A 20 28.03 -2.50 33.08
CA VAL A 20 28.67 -1.89 31.90
C VAL A 20 28.55 -0.36 31.94
N ARG A 21 27.45 0.20 32.45
CA ARG A 21 27.29 1.65 32.65
C ARG A 21 28.23 2.21 33.75
N SER A 22 28.48 1.44 34.81
CA SER A 22 29.39 1.81 35.91
C SER A 22 30.86 1.86 35.47
N GLU A 23 31.33 0.85 34.71
CA GLU A 23 32.71 0.79 34.22
C GLU A 23 33.04 1.93 33.22
N CYS A 24 32.05 2.37 32.44
CA CYS A 24 32.22 3.47 31.48
C CYS A 24 32.31 4.84 32.17
N TYR A 25 31.56 5.04 33.28
CA TYR A 25 31.62 6.26 34.08
C TYR A 25 32.95 6.39 34.86
N LYS A 26 33.53 5.26 35.28
CA LYS A 26 34.79 5.21 36.03
C LYS A 26 36.03 5.52 35.16
N LYS A 27 36.00 5.14 33.88
CA LYS A 27 37.08 5.46 32.93
C LYS A 27 37.12 6.93 32.49
N ILE A 28 36.00 7.64 32.59
CA ILE A 28 35.92 9.07 32.22
C ILE A 28 36.44 9.97 33.36
N THR A 29 36.31 9.56 34.62
CA THR A 29 36.81 10.32 35.78
C THR A 29 38.30 10.14 36.05
N GLU A 30 38.90 9.00 35.71
CA GLU A 30 40.35 8.78 35.92
C GLU A 30 41.25 9.50 34.90
N ASN A 31 40.72 9.88 33.72
CA ASN A 31 41.52 10.53 32.68
C ASN A 31 41.61 12.07 32.80
N ILE A 32 40.91 12.68 33.75
CA ILE A 32 40.89 14.14 33.96
C ILE A 32 41.98 14.61 34.95
N PHE A 33 42.64 13.69 35.68
CA PHE A 33 43.62 14.04 36.73
C PHE A 33 45.10 13.85 36.37
N ALA A 34 45.41 13.39 35.15
CA ALA A 34 46.78 13.04 34.75
C ALA A 34 47.38 14.03 33.74
N LEU A 35 47.55 15.30 34.11
CA LEU A 35 48.34 16.27 33.33
C LEU A 35 48.77 17.42 34.24
N SER A 36 49.84 17.23 35.02
CA SER A 36 50.77 18.28 35.50
C SER A 36 51.80 17.70 36.47
N PHE A 37 52.92 17.18 35.98
CA PHE A 37 54.21 17.20 36.69
C PHE A 37 55.34 17.01 35.68
N ILE A 38 55.79 18.12 35.08
CA ILE A 38 57.08 18.18 34.39
C ILE A 38 58.12 18.60 35.41
N THR A 39 59.16 17.78 35.51
CA THR A 39 60.35 17.93 36.34
C THR A 39 61.31 18.99 35.78
N ALA A 40 61.93 19.78 36.66
CA ALA A 40 63.17 20.50 36.37
C ALA A 40 64.01 20.64 37.65
N SER A 41 65.23 20.12 37.60
CA SER A 41 66.27 20.16 38.63
C SER A 41 67.36 21.19 38.27
N ALA A 42 67.95 21.86 39.30
CA ALA A 42 69.35 22.34 39.44
C ALA A 42 69.44 23.56 40.42
N PRO A 43 70.64 24.03 40.85
CA PRO A 43 71.46 23.62 41.99
C PRO A 43 71.64 24.75 43.06
N PRO A 44 72.46 24.62 44.13
CA PRO A 44 72.47 25.58 45.24
C PRO A 44 73.58 26.65 45.17
N GLU A 45 73.41 27.65 46.07
CA GLU A 45 74.34 28.70 46.55
C GLU A 45 74.33 30.08 45.87
N ALA A 46 73.94 31.13 46.63
CA ALA A 46 74.86 32.07 47.31
C ALA A 46 74.12 33.29 47.90
N ARG A 47 74.64 33.79 49.02
CA ARG A 47 74.11 34.91 49.83
C ARG A 47 74.41 36.29 49.24
N ALA A 48 73.47 37.23 49.41
CA ALA A 48 73.59 38.67 49.72
C ALA A 48 72.26 39.33 49.26
N GLY A 49 71.52 40.12 50.05
CA GLY A 49 71.94 41.30 50.78
C GLY A 49 71.27 42.53 50.14
N GLY A 50 70.17 43.01 50.73
CA GLY A 50 69.79 44.42 50.66
C GLY A 50 68.80 44.90 49.58
N LEU A 51 67.82 45.66 50.07
CA LEU A 51 66.94 46.63 49.42
C LEU A 51 65.71 46.12 48.65
N SER A 52 64.58 46.21 49.37
CA SER A 52 63.20 46.27 48.88
C SER A 52 63.05 47.21 47.66
N ARG A 53 63.00 46.62 46.47
CA ARG A 53 62.24 47.16 45.34
C ARG A 53 60.94 46.38 45.24
N ARG A 54 59.82 47.02 45.63
CA ARG A 54 58.48 46.56 45.25
C ARG A 54 58.37 46.71 43.73
N LEU A 55 58.67 45.64 43.01
CA LEU A 55 58.19 45.46 41.65
C LEU A 55 56.71 45.12 41.79
N ASP A 56 55.85 46.00 41.29
CA ASP A 56 54.44 45.73 41.08
C ASP A 56 54.31 44.48 40.21
N ARG A 57 54.11 43.34 40.86
CA ARG A 57 53.57 42.15 40.23
C ARG A 57 52.12 42.48 39.94
N ARG A 58 51.85 43.08 38.77
CA ARG A 58 50.52 43.01 38.15
C ARG A 58 50.18 41.53 38.08
N ARG A 59 49.38 41.09 39.04
CA ARG A 59 48.84 39.73 39.10
C ARG A 59 47.80 39.63 38.01
N GLU A 60 48.12 38.90 36.94
CA GLU A 60 47.08 38.35 36.07
C GLU A 60 46.30 37.29 36.86
N THR A 61 45.30 37.71 37.64
CA THR A 61 44.48 36.82 38.49
C THR A 61 43.01 36.84 38.09
N GLY A 62 42.73 36.88 36.79
CA GLY A 62 41.36 36.79 36.25
C GLY A 62 41.24 36.04 34.93
N VAL A 63 42.28 36.05 34.10
CA VAL A 63 42.24 35.45 32.75
C VAL A 63 42.15 33.93 32.81
N ALA A 64 42.93 33.26 33.67
CA ALA A 64 42.97 31.80 33.76
C ALA A 64 41.60 31.16 34.13
N LEU A 65 40.84 31.81 35.02
CA LEU A 65 39.52 31.33 35.43
C LEU A 65 38.49 31.54 34.32
N VAL A 66 38.52 32.70 33.65
CA VAL A 66 37.64 32.98 32.50
C VAL A 66 37.92 32.01 31.36
N THR A 67 39.20 31.71 31.07
CA THR A 67 39.56 30.72 30.06
C THR A 67 39.13 29.30 30.47
N ALA A 68 39.26 28.93 31.75
CA ALA A 68 38.81 27.62 32.23
C ALA A 68 37.28 27.46 32.12
N ILE A 69 36.51 28.48 32.52
CA ILE A 69 35.04 28.46 32.39
C ILE A 69 34.64 28.42 30.92
N LEU A 70 35.30 29.18 30.05
CA LEU A 70 35.03 29.17 28.61
C LEU A 70 35.30 27.80 27.99
N VAL A 71 36.43 27.17 28.33
CA VAL A 71 36.77 25.82 27.83
C VAL A 71 35.75 24.78 28.31
N VAL A 72 35.35 24.83 29.60
CA VAL A 72 34.34 23.92 30.14
C VAL A 72 32.96 24.15 29.50
N ALA A 73 32.57 25.41 29.28
CA ALA A 73 31.32 25.76 28.62
C ALA A 73 31.28 25.25 27.18
N LEU A 74 32.36 25.46 26.40
CA LEU A 74 32.48 24.96 25.03
C LEU A 74 32.48 23.42 24.99
N ALA A 75 33.20 22.76 25.91
CA ALA A 75 33.20 21.31 26.01
C ALA A 75 31.80 20.76 26.34
N SER A 76 31.06 21.44 27.22
CA SER A 76 29.68 21.07 27.59
C SER A 76 28.71 21.21 26.43
N ILE A 77 28.81 22.31 25.66
CA ILE A 77 28.00 22.54 24.46
C ILE A 77 28.30 21.46 23.40
N ALA A 78 29.58 21.18 23.15
CA ALA A 78 29.98 20.14 22.19
C ALA A 78 29.49 18.75 22.62
N ALA A 79 29.62 18.40 23.90
CA ALA A 79 29.13 17.12 24.44
C ALA A 79 27.60 17.00 24.30
N ALA A 80 26.85 18.06 24.61
CA ALA A 80 25.40 18.08 24.45
C ALA A 80 24.98 17.91 22.97
N ALA A 81 25.69 18.58 22.05
CA ALA A 81 25.44 18.43 20.61
C ALA A 81 25.71 17.00 20.12
N ILE A 82 26.81 16.37 20.54
CA ILE A 82 27.13 14.98 20.20
C ILE A 82 26.06 14.03 20.74
N LEU A 83 25.64 14.19 22.00
CA LEU A 83 24.62 13.34 22.60
C LEU A 83 23.26 13.49 21.90
N SER A 84 22.88 14.71 21.54
CA SER A 84 21.65 14.98 20.78
C SER A 84 21.70 14.30 19.40
N ALA A 85 22.80 14.46 18.67
CA ALA A 85 23.00 13.82 17.37
C ALA A 85 22.97 12.29 17.48
N ALA A 86 23.61 11.71 18.50
CA ALA A 86 23.60 10.28 18.76
C ALA A 86 22.18 9.76 19.07
N ASN A 87 21.40 10.48 19.87
CA ASN A 87 20.02 10.10 20.17
C ASN A 87 19.13 10.11 18.92
N ILE A 88 19.25 11.14 18.09
CA ILE A 88 18.53 11.22 16.80
C ILE A 88 18.94 10.07 15.87
N ALA A 89 20.23 9.75 15.81
CA ALA A 89 20.74 8.64 14.99
C ALA A 89 20.18 7.28 15.46
N ILE A 90 20.10 7.06 16.77
CA ILE A 90 19.52 5.84 17.35
C ILE A 90 18.03 5.71 17.01
N HIS A 91 17.24 6.78 17.19
CA HIS A 91 15.82 6.75 16.82
C HIS A 91 15.61 6.53 15.33
N ARG A 92 16.42 7.18 14.48
CA ARG A 92 16.35 6.97 13.03
C ARG A 92 16.67 5.51 12.65
N ALA A 93 17.70 4.93 13.27
CA ALA A 93 18.06 3.53 13.04
C ALA A 93 16.94 2.58 13.49
N GLY A 94 16.30 2.86 14.63
CA GLY A 94 15.14 2.11 15.11
C GLY A 94 13.95 2.19 14.14
N ASN A 95 13.57 3.39 13.72
CA ASN A 95 12.46 3.58 12.79
C ASN A 95 12.72 2.92 11.42
N LEU A 96 13.97 2.96 10.94
CA LEU A 96 14.35 2.27 9.71
C LEU A 96 14.20 0.75 9.88
N GLN A 97 14.69 0.21 11.01
CA GLN A 97 14.54 -1.22 11.30
C GLN A 97 13.07 -1.64 11.40
N ASP A 98 12.22 -0.85 12.06
CA ASP A 98 10.77 -1.08 12.13
C ASP A 98 10.12 -1.07 10.74
N SER A 99 10.53 -0.13 9.87
CA SER A 99 10.04 -0.04 8.49
C SER A 99 10.44 -1.24 7.65
N GLU A 100 11.67 -1.73 7.78
CA GLU A 100 12.14 -2.94 7.09
C GLU A 100 11.40 -4.19 7.57
N LYS A 101 11.16 -4.31 8.89
CA LYS A 101 10.33 -5.40 9.43
C LYS A 101 8.92 -5.36 8.85
N ALA A 102 8.31 -4.18 8.76
CA ALA A 102 6.97 -4.03 8.17
C ALA A 102 6.93 -4.52 6.71
N TRP A 103 7.98 -4.25 5.92
CA TRP A 103 8.12 -4.80 4.56
C TRP A 103 8.19 -6.33 4.53
N TRP A 104 9.01 -6.95 5.39
CA TRP A 104 9.10 -8.41 5.47
C TRP A 104 7.79 -9.08 5.89
N TYR A 105 7.05 -8.45 6.82
CA TYR A 105 5.70 -8.91 7.16
C TYR A 105 4.73 -8.78 5.99
N ALA A 106 4.79 -7.68 5.24
CA ALA A 106 3.91 -7.49 4.08
C ALA A 106 4.19 -8.53 2.98
N ASP A 107 5.47 -8.83 2.69
CA ASP A 107 5.86 -9.90 1.76
C ASP A 107 5.36 -11.28 2.23
N GLY A 108 5.45 -11.56 3.53
CA GLY A 108 4.88 -12.77 4.13
C GLY A 108 3.36 -12.85 4.03
N VAL A 109 2.66 -11.72 4.20
CA VAL A 109 1.19 -11.62 4.00
C VAL A 109 0.84 -11.89 2.55
N GLU A 110 1.60 -11.35 1.59
CA GLU A 110 1.35 -11.61 0.17
C GLU A 110 1.50 -13.08 -0.19
N ALA A 111 2.59 -13.72 0.26
CA ALA A 111 2.81 -15.15 0.06
C ALA A 111 1.69 -15.98 0.71
N TRP A 112 1.23 -15.60 1.90
CA TRP A 112 0.11 -16.27 2.56
C TRP A 112 -1.20 -16.13 1.77
N VAL A 113 -1.52 -14.94 1.26
CA VAL A 113 -2.70 -14.70 0.41
C VAL A 113 -2.67 -15.54 -0.85
N ALA A 114 -1.51 -15.67 -1.52
CA ALA A 114 -1.38 -16.55 -2.67
C ALA A 114 -1.80 -17.99 -2.33
N THR A 115 -1.42 -18.52 -1.17
CA THR A 115 -1.85 -19.86 -0.74
C THR A 115 -3.34 -19.97 -0.42
N ILE A 116 -3.96 -18.90 0.09
CA ILE A 116 -5.41 -18.86 0.34
C ILE A 116 -6.15 -18.95 -1.00
N LEU A 117 -5.73 -18.15 -1.98
CA LEU A 117 -6.32 -18.12 -3.33
C LEU A 117 -6.10 -19.45 -4.07
N GLU A 118 -4.91 -20.05 -3.99
CA GLU A 118 -4.64 -21.37 -4.59
C GLU A 118 -5.48 -22.49 -3.97
N ARG A 119 -5.70 -22.43 -2.66
CA ARG A 119 -6.56 -23.40 -1.97
C ARG A 119 -8.02 -23.21 -2.34
N ASP A 120 -8.46 -21.95 -2.39
CA ASP A 120 -9.83 -21.60 -2.78
C ASP A 120 -10.17 -22.14 -4.18
N ALA A 121 -9.29 -21.95 -5.17
CA ALA A 121 -9.49 -22.49 -6.51
C ALA A 121 -9.53 -24.04 -6.58
N LYS A 122 -9.01 -24.75 -5.58
CA LYS A 122 -9.08 -26.22 -5.49
C LYS A 122 -10.34 -26.69 -4.77
N ASP A 123 -10.75 -25.96 -3.74
CA ASP A 123 -11.83 -26.33 -2.84
C ASP A 123 -13.20 -25.83 -3.36
N ASN A 124 -13.22 -24.75 -4.16
CA ASN A 124 -14.42 -24.08 -4.65
C ASN A 124 -14.47 -24.00 -6.18
N SER A 125 -15.68 -23.96 -6.74
CA SER A 125 -15.93 -23.77 -8.18
C SER A 125 -16.45 -22.36 -8.52
N THR A 126 -16.62 -21.50 -7.52
CA THR A 126 -17.08 -20.12 -7.66
C THR A 126 -16.32 -19.21 -6.71
N ASP A 127 -16.27 -17.93 -7.06
CA ASP A 127 -15.71 -16.86 -6.24
C ASP A 127 -16.83 -15.96 -5.74
N SER A 128 -16.94 -15.81 -4.42
CA SER A 128 -18.04 -15.10 -3.78
C SER A 128 -17.66 -14.47 -2.44
N PHE A 129 -18.50 -13.58 -1.92
CA PHE A 129 -18.33 -13.03 -0.56
C PHE A 129 -18.44 -14.07 0.56
N LYS A 130 -18.85 -15.31 0.27
CA LYS A 130 -18.92 -16.40 1.24
C LYS A 130 -17.54 -17.00 1.52
N ASP A 131 -16.62 -16.87 0.58
CA ASP A 131 -15.34 -17.57 0.58
C ASP A 131 -14.40 -17.05 1.66
N ALA A 132 -13.38 -17.83 1.99
CA ALA A 132 -12.43 -17.50 3.05
C ALA A 132 -11.61 -16.24 2.72
N TRP A 133 -11.21 -16.07 1.45
CA TRP A 133 -10.42 -14.93 0.99
C TRP A 133 -11.20 -13.61 1.13
N ALA A 134 -12.53 -13.65 0.99
CA ALA A 134 -13.37 -12.46 1.01
C ALA A 134 -13.64 -11.91 2.42
N LYS A 135 -13.12 -12.55 3.48
CA LYS A 135 -13.30 -12.10 4.87
C LYS A 135 -12.19 -11.11 5.24
N PRO A 136 -12.52 -9.84 5.55
CA PRO A 136 -11.51 -8.88 5.99
C PRO A 136 -10.95 -9.27 7.35
N VAL A 137 -9.69 -8.91 7.56
CA VAL A 137 -8.94 -9.14 8.80
C VAL A 137 -8.64 -7.79 9.41
N ASP A 138 -9.31 -7.43 10.50
CA ASP A 138 -9.12 -6.12 11.13
C ASP A 138 -7.94 -6.09 12.10
N TYR A 139 -7.53 -7.25 12.63
CA TYR A 139 -6.41 -7.37 13.55
C TYR A 139 -5.83 -8.79 13.57
N LEU A 140 -4.66 -8.96 12.98
CA LEU A 140 -3.84 -10.17 13.06
C LEU A 140 -2.55 -9.83 13.83
N PRO A 141 -2.39 -10.32 15.08
CA PRO A 141 -1.19 -10.03 15.87
C PRO A 141 0.05 -10.68 15.24
N VAL A 142 1.14 -9.90 15.18
CA VAL A 142 2.48 -10.36 14.80
C VAL A 142 3.49 -9.88 15.85
N ASP A 143 4.74 -10.33 15.77
CA ASP A 143 5.75 -9.86 16.73
C ASP A 143 5.91 -8.34 16.60
N GLU A 144 5.82 -7.66 17.74
CA GLU A 144 6.00 -6.20 17.84
C GLU A 144 4.94 -5.37 17.08
N GLY A 145 3.80 -5.97 16.70
CA GLY A 145 2.78 -5.26 15.95
C GLY A 145 1.55 -6.07 15.52
N TYR A 146 0.91 -5.61 14.45
CA TYR A 146 -0.26 -6.28 13.88
C TYR A 146 -0.42 -5.96 12.39
N VAL A 147 -1.15 -6.84 11.70
CA VAL A 147 -1.56 -6.68 10.29
C VAL A 147 -3.07 -6.54 10.24
N LYS A 148 -3.57 -5.69 9.35
CA LYS A 148 -4.97 -5.70 8.92
C LYS A 148 -5.03 -5.69 7.40
N GLY A 149 -6.10 -6.21 6.82
CA GLY A 149 -6.25 -6.20 5.37
C GLY A 149 -7.50 -6.89 4.86
N ARG A 150 -7.68 -6.83 3.54
CA ARG A 150 -8.77 -7.48 2.81
C ARG A 150 -8.32 -7.85 1.42
N ILE A 151 -9.03 -8.79 0.80
CA ILE A 151 -8.86 -9.16 -0.59
C ILE A 151 -10.14 -8.79 -1.33
N ASP A 152 -10.00 -8.06 -2.44
CA ASP A 152 -11.11 -7.72 -3.32
C ASP A 152 -11.01 -8.51 -4.63
N ASP A 153 -12.15 -8.98 -5.13
CA ASP A 153 -12.26 -9.52 -6.48
C ASP A 153 -12.35 -8.38 -7.50
N LEU A 154 -11.40 -8.35 -8.44
CA LEU A 154 -11.34 -7.32 -9.47
C LEU A 154 -12.25 -7.62 -10.66
N GLN A 155 -12.60 -8.88 -10.90
CA GLN A 155 -13.56 -9.26 -11.94
C GLN A 155 -15.01 -9.03 -11.51
N GLY A 156 -15.28 -8.70 -10.25
CA GLY A 156 -16.55 -8.08 -9.85
C GLY A 156 -16.75 -6.67 -10.43
N ARG A 157 -15.70 -6.03 -10.94
CA ARG A 157 -15.74 -4.64 -11.44
C ARG A 157 -15.82 -4.60 -12.97
N PHE A 158 -16.26 -3.47 -13.53
CA PHE A 158 -16.24 -3.25 -14.97
C PHE A 158 -14.81 -2.96 -15.44
N ASN A 159 -14.24 -3.84 -16.27
CA ASN A 159 -12.91 -3.65 -16.84
C ASN A 159 -12.94 -2.62 -17.96
N LEU A 160 -12.29 -1.46 -17.77
CA LEU A 160 -12.21 -0.39 -18.78
C LEU A 160 -11.54 -0.86 -20.07
N ASN A 161 -10.61 -1.82 -19.97
CA ASN A 161 -9.95 -2.41 -21.14
C ASN A 161 -10.94 -3.15 -22.06
N ASN A 162 -12.15 -3.49 -21.60
CA ASN A 162 -13.20 -4.06 -22.44
C ASN A 162 -13.69 -3.11 -23.55
N PHE A 163 -13.46 -1.80 -23.44
CA PHE A 163 -13.79 -0.86 -24.53
C PHE A 163 -12.90 -1.04 -25.77
N GLY A 164 -11.71 -1.62 -25.62
CA GLY A 164 -10.83 -2.00 -26.73
C GLY A 164 -11.24 -3.28 -27.46
N ASP A 165 -12.44 -3.85 -27.19
CA ASP A 165 -12.92 -5.04 -27.89
C ASP A 165 -13.15 -4.75 -29.38
N ALA A 166 -12.52 -5.56 -30.24
CA ALA A 166 -12.62 -5.45 -31.69
C ALA A 166 -14.02 -5.77 -32.22
N ASP A 167 -14.87 -6.48 -31.47
CA ASP A 167 -16.25 -6.77 -31.84
C ASP A 167 -17.14 -5.52 -31.72
N PRO A 168 -17.61 -4.92 -32.84
CA PRO A 168 -18.36 -3.67 -32.81
C PRO A 168 -19.72 -3.79 -32.11
N GLN A 169 -20.31 -4.99 -32.07
CA GLN A 169 -21.58 -5.19 -31.37
C GLN A 169 -21.34 -5.30 -29.87
N ARG A 170 -20.27 -5.98 -29.45
CA ARG A 170 -19.93 -6.08 -28.02
C ARG A 170 -19.50 -4.74 -27.44
N TYR A 171 -18.73 -3.96 -28.20
CA TYR A 171 -18.42 -2.56 -27.86
C TYR A 171 -19.70 -1.76 -27.54
N LYS A 172 -20.72 -1.80 -28.41
CA LYS A 172 -22.00 -1.11 -28.16
C LYS A 172 -22.70 -1.58 -26.88
N VAL A 173 -22.62 -2.86 -26.55
CA VAL A 173 -23.17 -3.40 -25.30
C VAL A 173 -22.40 -2.87 -24.09
N TYR A 174 -21.07 -2.79 -24.16
CA TYR A 174 -20.24 -2.20 -23.10
C TYR A 174 -20.53 -0.71 -22.89
N VAL A 175 -20.70 0.06 -23.97
CA VAL A 175 -21.09 1.47 -23.86
C VAL A 175 -22.46 1.63 -23.19
N ALA A 176 -23.45 0.85 -23.62
CA ALA A 176 -24.79 0.90 -23.03
C ALA A 176 -24.81 0.43 -21.56
N LEU A 177 -23.96 -0.54 -21.20
CA LEU A 177 -23.78 -0.97 -19.81
C LEU A 177 -23.14 0.14 -18.98
N PHE A 178 -22.09 0.81 -19.51
CA PHE A 178 -21.43 1.91 -18.82
C PHE A 178 -22.37 3.11 -18.63
N GLU A 179 -23.21 3.42 -19.62
CA GLU A 179 -24.27 4.41 -19.49
C GLU A 179 -25.23 4.09 -18.33
N ARG A 180 -25.71 2.84 -18.25
CA ARG A 180 -26.57 2.40 -17.13
C ARG A 180 -25.83 2.39 -15.80
N LEU A 181 -24.51 2.13 -15.80
CA LEU A 181 -23.69 2.23 -14.59
C LEU A 181 -23.67 3.68 -14.09
N LEU A 182 -23.43 4.65 -14.98
CA LEU A 182 -23.48 6.07 -14.61
C LEU A 182 -24.87 6.48 -14.12
N GLN A 183 -25.95 5.95 -14.71
CA GLN A 183 -27.33 6.18 -14.22
C GLN A 183 -27.55 5.70 -12.79
N ASN A 184 -26.85 4.64 -12.38
CA ASN A 184 -26.97 4.04 -11.05
C ASN A 184 -26.00 4.65 -10.02
N ILE A 185 -25.18 5.63 -10.41
CA ILE A 185 -24.24 6.31 -9.51
C ILE A 185 -24.75 7.73 -9.27
N GLU A 186 -25.01 8.04 -8.01
CA GLU A 186 -25.48 9.38 -7.62
C GLU A 186 -24.51 10.46 -8.11
N GLY A 187 -25.04 11.49 -8.78
CA GLY A 187 -24.29 12.63 -9.27
C GLY A 187 -23.39 12.38 -10.48
N ALA A 188 -23.39 11.17 -11.07
CA ALA A 188 -22.79 10.95 -12.37
C ALA A 188 -23.75 11.34 -13.50
N ASP A 189 -23.22 11.82 -14.62
CA ASP A 189 -24.01 12.17 -15.81
C ASP A 189 -23.93 11.02 -16.84
N PRO A 190 -25.04 10.30 -17.11
CA PRO A 190 -25.09 9.22 -18.08
C PRO A 190 -24.68 9.63 -19.50
N SER A 191 -24.91 10.90 -19.87
CA SER A 191 -24.57 11.39 -21.22
C SER A 191 -23.07 11.37 -21.49
N GLN A 192 -22.23 11.31 -20.44
CA GLN A 192 -20.78 11.20 -20.55
C GLN A 192 -20.31 9.78 -20.94
N ALA A 193 -21.17 8.75 -20.88
CA ALA A 193 -20.75 7.38 -21.13
C ALA A 193 -20.25 7.15 -22.56
N GLN A 194 -20.97 7.66 -23.56
CA GLN A 194 -20.59 7.54 -24.97
C GLN A 194 -19.25 8.24 -25.28
N PRO A 195 -19.05 9.53 -24.95
CA PRO A 195 -17.80 10.20 -25.25
C PRO A 195 -16.61 9.63 -24.46
N LEU A 196 -16.82 9.26 -23.19
CA LEU A 196 -15.77 8.60 -22.40
C LEU A 196 -15.40 7.24 -22.97
N ALA A 197 -16.37 6.42 -23.36
CA ALA A 197 -16.06 5.11 -23.93
C ALA A 197 -15.29 5.20 -25.25
N ALA A 198 -15.60 6.20 -26.09
CA ALA A 198 -14.85 6.47 -27.31
C ALA A 198 -13.40 6.90 -27.01
N ALA A 199 -13.20 7.87 -26.11
CA ALA A 199 -11.86 8.32 -25.73
C ALA A 199 -11.06 7.23 -25.00
N ILE A 200 -11.70 6.38 -24.19
CA ILE A 200 -11.05 5.23 -23.54
C ILE A 200 -10.67 4.17 -24.58
N ARG A 201 -11.50 3.95 -25.61
CA ARG A 201 -11.18 3.02 -26.68
C ARG A 201 -9.92 3.45 -27.44
N ASP A 202 -9.83 4.71 -27.86
CA ASP A 202 -8.65 5.27 -28.54
C ASP A 202 -7.42 5.31 -27.62
N TRP A 203 -7.60 5.37 -26.29
CA TRP A 203 -6.49 5.21 -25.35
C TRP A 203 -5.88 3.79 -25.39
N ILE A 204 -6.70 2.79 -25.69
CA ILE A 204 -6.38 1.37 -25.56
C ILE A 204 -5.95 0.74 -26.89
N ASP A 205 -6.65 1.06 -27.98
CA ASP A 205 -6.44 0.41 -29.26
C ASP A 205 -5.11 0.82 -29.92
N SER A 206 -4.70 0.03 -30.91
CA SER A 206 -3.33 0.13 -31.45
C SER A 206 -3.19 1.13 -32.59
N ASP A 207 -4.30 1.68 -33.09
CA ASP A 207 -4.27 2.56 -34.24
C ASP A 207 -4.08 4.03 -33.82
N SER A 208 -4.48 4.97 -34.65
CA SER A 208 -4.33 6.40 -34.35
C SER A 208 -5.49 7.20 -34.95
N ASP A 209 -6.60 6.52 -35.23
CA ASP A 209 -7.78 7.06 -35.87
C ASP A 209 -8.86 7.26 -34.80
N PRO A 210 -9.29 8.49 -34.52
CA PRO A 210 -10.27 8.74 -33.46
C PRO A 210 -11.58 7.96 -33.65
N THR A 211 -12.10 7.35 -32.58
CA THR A 211 -13.40 6.68 -32.58
C THR A 211 -14.54 7.70 -32.70
N GLY A 212 -15.01 7.88 -33.93
CA GLY A 212 -16.12 8.78 -34.22
C GLY A 212 -15.79 10.25 -33.93
N TYR A 213 -16.79 11.01 -33.48
CA TYR A 213 -16.61 12.43 -33.17
C TYR A 213 -16.06 12.66 -31.75
N ASP A 214 -16.34 11.75 -30.82
CA ASP A 214 -16.01 11.91 -29.41
C ASP A 214 -14.63 11.33 -29.03
N GLY A 215 -14.02 10.58 -29.94
CA GLY A 215 -12.69 10.00 -29.79
C GLY A 215 -11.58 11.02 -29.58
N ALA A 216 -10.42 10.52 -29.16
CA ALA A 216 -9.24 11.32 -28.84
C ALA A 216 -7.97 10.50 -29.07
N GLU A 217 -7.06 11.06 -29.88
CA GLU A 217 -5.77 10.48 -30.21
C GLU A 217 -4.64 11.46 -29.94
N ASP A 218 -3.40 11.13 -30.32
CA ASP A 218 -2.21 11.96 -30.16
C ASP A 218 -2.43 13.47 -30.43
N SER A 219 -3.20 13.83 -31.47
CA SER A 219 -3.46 15.24 -31.79
C SER A 219 -4.23 16.00 -30.69
N GLU A 220 -5.12 15.32 -29.97
CA GLU A 220 -5.83 15.88 -28.82
C GLU A 220 -4.88 16.05 -27.64
N TYR A 221 -4.18 14.98 -27.23
CA TYR A 221 -3.40 14.97 -26.00
C TYR A 221 -2.11 15.79 -26.08
N LEU A 222 -1.54 15.98 -27.28
CA LEU A 222 -0.42 16.90 -27.49
C LEU A 222 -0.81 18.37 -27.32
N SER A 223 -2.10 18.70 -27.28
CA SER A 223 -2.60 20.05 -26.98
C SER A 223 -2.74 20.34 -25.48
N HIS A 224 -2.67 19.31 -24.63
CA HIS A 224 -2.82 19.44 -23.18
C HIS A 224 -1.55 20.01 -22.53
N ALA A 225 -1.68 20.39 -21.25
CA ALA A 225 -0.58 20.91 -20.43
C ALA A 225 -0.43 20.07 -19.15
N PRO A 226 0.66 19.29 -19.00
CA PRO A 226 1.72 19.03 -19.98
C PRO A 226 1.20 18.22 -21.19
N PRO A 227 1.82 18.32 -22.37
CA PRO A 227 1.47 17.51 -23.52
C PRO A 227 1.95 16.07 -23.35
N TYR A 228 1.16 15.11 -23.80
CA TYR A 228 1.50 13.69 -23.83
C TYR A 228 0.83 13.00 -25.03
N ARG A 229 1.08 11.71 -25.19
CA ARG A 229 0.58 10.87 -26.27
C ARG A 229 -0.37 9.80 -25.75
N THR A 230 -1.23 9.28 -26.61
CA THR A 230 -1.98 8.06 -26.30
C THR A 230 -1.01 6.90 -26.12
N PRO A 231 -1.21 6.01 -25.12
CA PRO A 231 -0.35 4.84 -24.94
C PRO A 231 -0.52 3.78 -26.03
N ASN A 232 -1.70 3.73 -26.66
CA ASN A 232 -2.12 2.73 -27.65
C ASN A 232 -1.90 1.30 -27.16
N ARG A 233 -2.25 1.10 -25.88
CA ARG A 233 -2.15 -0.16 -25.16
C ARG A 233 -3.20 -0.23 -24.05
N PRO A 234 -3.54 -1.44 -23.57
CA PRO A 234 -4.39 -1.60 -22.40
C PRO A 234 -3.86 -0.81 -21.20
N MET A 235 -4.78 -0.26 -20.41
CA MET A 235 -4.47 0.39 -19.14
C MET A 235 -3.85 -0.64 -18.18
N GLU A 236 -2.72 -0.29 -17.57
CA GLU A 236 -2.05 -1.07 -16.54
C GLU A 236 -2.59 -0.72 -15.15
N SER A 237 -2.99 0.53 -14.94
CA SER A 237 -3.69 0.99 -13.74
C SER A 237 -5.00 1.66 -14.14
N VAL A 238 -6.03 1.45 -13.31
CA VAL A 238 -7.31 2.14 -13.47
C VAL A 238 -7.17 3.66 -13.36
N SER A 239 -6.13 4.15 -12.68
CA SER A 239 -5.85 5.58 -12.52
C SER A 239 -5.45 6.27 -13.84
N GLU A 240 -5.01 5.53 -14.86
CA GLU A 240 -4.70 6.08 -16.19
C GLU A 240 -5.91 6.80 -16.81
N VAL A 241 -7.13 6.38 -16.46
CA VAL A 241 -8.36 7.01 -16.95
C VAL A 241 -8.47 8.49 -16.58
N LEU A 242 -7.77 8.96 -15.53
CA LEU A 242 -7.70 10.39 -15.17
C LEU A 242 -7.00 11.25 -16.24
N ALA A 243 -6.19 10.65 -17.10
CA ALA A 243 -5.58 11.31 -18.25
C ALA A 243 -6.45 11.23 -19.52
N VAL A 244 -7.55 10.48 -19.51
CA VAL A 244 -8.41 10.35 -20.69
C VAL A 244 -9.32 11.58 -20.83
N LYS A 245 -9.46 12.07 -22.07
CA LYS A 245 -10.35 13.20 -22.41
C LYS A 245 -11.74 12.98 -21.84
N GLY A 246 -12.26 14.01 -21.17
CA GLY A 246 -13.61 14.01 -20.59
C GLY A 246 -13.70 13.38 -19.19
N MET A 247 -12.68 12.67 -18.71
CA MET A 247 -12.68 12.16 -17.34
C MET A 247 -12.40 13.30 -16.36
N THR A 248 -13.21 13.39 -15.31
CA THR A 248 -13.01 14.36 -14.23
C THR A 248 -12.63 13.63 -12.95
N ARG A 249 -11.91 14.31 -12.06
CA ARG A 249 -11.61 13.77 -10.74
C ARG A 249 -12.86 13.39 -9.96
N GLU A 250 -13.92 14.19 -10.07
CA GLU A 250 -15.21 13.92 -9.44
C GLU A 250 -15.85 12.62 -9.97
N LEU A 251 -15.92 12.45 -11.30
CA LEU A 251 -16.48 11.24 -11.88
C LEU A 251 -15.63 10.00 -11.55
N TYR A 252 -14.30 10.13 -11.57
CA TYR A 252 -13.38 9.07 -11.16
C TYR A 252 -13.62 8.66 -9.70
N ASP A 253 -13.72 9.62 -8.78
CA ASP A 253 -13.99 9.34 -7.36
C ASP A 253 -15.36 8.65 -7.20
N ARG A 254 -16.39 9.08 -7.93
CA ARG A 254 -17.72 8.43 -7.94
C ARG A 254 -17.67 6.99 -8.48
N LEU A 255 -16.91 6.73 -9.54
CA LEU A 255 -16.73 5.39 -10.11
C LEU A 255 -15.95 4.46 -9.16
N THR A 256 -14.91 4.99 -8.52
CA THR A 256 -14.05 4.23 -7.59
C THR A 256 -14.63 4.09 -6.18
N HIS A 257 -15.69 4.84 -5.85
CA HIS A 257 -16.43 4.80 -4.59
C HIS A 257 -17.93 4.58 -4.82
N CYS A 258 -18.29 3.84 -5.88
CA CYS A 258 -19.68 3.70 -6.31
C CYS A 258 -20.58 2.97 -5.30
N ALA A 259 -19.97 2.18 -4.40
CA ALA A 259 -20.67 1.48 -3.33
C ALA A 259 -19.85 1.54 -2.03
N SER A 260 -20.51 1.29 -0.91
CA SER A 260 -19.91 1.32 0.43
C SER A 260 -20.15 0.01 1.18
N THR A 261 -19.14 -0.45 1.90
CA THR A 261 -19.21 -1.63 2.80
C THR A 261 -18.66 -1.25 4.17
N PRO A 262 -18.86 -2.07 5.23
CA PRO A 262 -18.21 -1.85 6.51
C PRO A 262 -16.67 -1.81 6.43
N ALA A 263 -16.09 -2.46 5.42
CA ALA A 263 -14.65 -2.47 5.18
C ALA A 263 -14.14 -1.24 4.41
N GLY A 264 -15.04 -0.38 3.90
CA GLY A 264 -14.69 0.83 3.16
C GLY A 264 -15.36 0.91 1.77
N PRO A 265 -14.94 1.89 0.95
CA PRO A 265 -15.50 2.08 -0.39
C PRO A 265 -15.11 0.94 -1.34
N VAL A 266 -15.95 0.76 -2.36
CA VAL A 266 -15.82 -0.26 -3.41
C VAL A 266 -15.86 0.42 -4.77
N SER A 267 -14.91 0.07 -5.63
CA SER A 267 -14.85 0.55 -7.02
C SER A 267 -15.76 -0.26 -7.93
N CYS A 268 -16.43 0.43 -8.85
CA CYS A 268 -17.18 -0.19 -9.94
C CYS A 268 -16.34 -0.45 -11.19
N ILE A 269 -15.12 0.11 -11.25
CA ILE A 269 -14.23 0.01 -12.41
C ILE A 269 -12.88 -0.63 -12.05
N THR A 270 -12.24 -1.23 -13.04
CA THR A 270 -10.90 -1.81 -12.94
C THR A 270 -10.19 -1.70 -14.29
N ALA A 271 -8.89 -1.97 -14.32
CA ALA A 271 -8.10 -2.21 -15.52
C ALA A 271 -7.41 -3.57 -15.38
N LEU A 272 -7.81 -4.57 -16.16
CA LEU A 272 -7.21 -5.90 -16.14
C LEU A 272 -6.39 -6.14 -17.41
N PRO A 273 -5.26 -6.88 -17.31
CA PRO A 273 -4.35 -7.10 -18.44
C PRO A 273 -4.94 -8.00 -19.54
N VAL A 274 -6.01 -8.74 -19.22
CA VAL A 274 -6.78 -9.53 -20.18
C VAL A 274 -8.08 -8.80 -20.48
N TYR A 275 -8.45 -8.72 -21.75
CA TYR A 275 -9.73 -8.19 -22.19
C TYR A 275 -10.18 -8.88 -23.49
N PRO A 276 -11.50 -9.08 -23.68
CA PRO A 276 -12.56 -8.77 -22.72
C PRO A 276 -12.58 -9.73 -21.52
N THR A 277 -12.93 -9.22 -20.34
CA THR A 277 -13.18 -10.03 -19.13
C THR A 277 -14.66 -10.03 -18.77
N ALA A 278 -15.15 -11.18 -18.32
CA ALA A 278 -16.49 -11.34 -17.79
C ALA A 278 -16.61 -10.78 -16.37
N ILE A 279 -17.79 -10.25 -16.03
CA ILE A 279 -18.10 -9.68 -14.71
C ILE A 279 -18.56 -10.80 -13.76
N ASN A 280 -17.90 -10.96 -12.62
CA ASN A 280 -18.33 -11.89 -11.58
C ASN A 280 -19.60 -11.37 -10.87
N LEU A 281 -20.71 -12.07 -11.06
CA LEU A 281 -22.02 -11.68 -10.53
C LEU A 281 -22.09 -11.77 -8.99
N ASN A 282 -21.30 -12.64 -8.38
CA ASN A 282 -21.34 -12.88 -6.94
C ASN A 282 -20.68 -11.74 -6.15
N THR A 283 -19.74 -11.01 -6.76
CA THR A 283 -18.93 -9.97 -6.12
C THR A 283 -19.17 -8.58 -6.68
N ALA A 284 -19.86 -8.47 -7.82
CA ALA A 284 -20.09 -7.18 -8.47
C ALA A 284 -20.83 -6.16 -7.58
N PRO A 285 -20.41 -4.88 -7.54
CA PRO A 285 -21.12 -3.84 -6.79
C PRO A 285 -22.57 -3.67 -7.27
N GLU A 286 -23.45 -3.28 -6.36
CA GLU A 286 -24.88 -3.11 -6.68
C GLU A 286 -25.13 -2.18 -7.89
N PRO A 287 -24.51 -0.99 -8.02
CA PRO A 287 -24.72 -0.14 -9.19
C PRO A 287 -24.38 -0.81 -10.52
N LEU A 288 -23.33 -1.65 -10.53
CA LEU A 288 -22.91 -2.40 -11.70
C LEU A 288 -23.85 -3.58 -11.99
N LEU A 289 -24.29 -4.31 -10.97
CA LEU A 289 -25.29 -5.38 -11.14
C LEU A 289 -26.61 -4.83 -11.69
N ARG A 290 -27.05 -3.67 -11.19
CA ARG A 290 -28.24 -2.98 -11.72
C ARG A 290 -28.02 -2.54 -13.17
N ALA A 291 -26.79 -2.17 -13.56
CA ALA A 291 -26.46 -1.77 -14.93
C ALA A 291 -26.46 -2.94 -15.93
N LEU A 292 -26.35 -4.19 -15.48
CA LEU A 292 -26.45 -5.37 -16.34
C LEU A 292 -27.86 -5.55 -16.92
N SER A 293 -28.90 -5.08 -16.22
CA SER A 293 -30.29 -5.16 -16.68
C SER A 293 -30.80 -3.81 -17.17
N LYS A 294 -31.52 -3.80 -18.29
CA LYS A 294 -32.26 -2.63 -18.78
C LYS A 294 -33.52 -2.38 -17.95
N GLN A 295 -34.07 -3.43 -17.33
CA GLN A 295 -35.27 -3.35 -16.49
C GLN A 295 -35.07 -4.25 -15.26
N PRO A 296 -34.33 -3.78 -14.24
CA PRO A 296 -34.14 -4.53 -13.00
C PRO A 296 -35.46 -4.99 -12.41
N THR A 297 -35.55 -6.28 -12.08
CA THR A 297 -36.74 -6.90 -11.49
C THR A 297 -36.52 -7.18 -10.01
N GLY A 298 -37.59 -7.48 -9.27
CA GLY A 298 -37.48 -7.92 -7.87
C GLY A 298 -36.62 -9.18 -7.67
N ALA A 299 -36.37 -9.97 -8.73
CA ALA A 299 -35.43 -11.09 -8.65
C ALA A 299 -33.98 -10.61 -8.41
N LEU A 300 -33.58 -9.47 -8.98
CA LEU A 300 -32.27 -8.87 -8.70
C LEU A 300 -32.17 -8.42 -7.25
N ASP A 301 -33.21 -7.80 -6.70
CA ASP A 301 -33.23 -7.35 -5.30
C ASP A 301 -33.15 -8.54 -4.33
N LEU A 302 -33.84 -9.64 -4.65
CA LEU A 302 -33.72 -10.90 -3.89
C LEU A 302 -32.30 -11.47 -3.97
N PHE A 303 -31.68 -11.48 -5.15
CA PHE A 303 -30.30 -11.91 -5.31
C PHE A 303 -29.32 -11.04 -4.51
N LEU A 304 -29.40 -9.71 -4.63
CA LEU A 304 -28.55 -8.77 -3.88
C LEU A 304 -28.64 -8.97 -2.36
N ARG A 305 -29.85 -9.24 -1.86
CA ARG A 305 -30.09 -9.53 -0.43
C ARG A 305 -29.45 -10.85 0.00
N ASP A 306 -29.59 -11.90 -0.80
CA ASP A 306 -29.28 -13.26 -0.37
C ASP A 306 -27.90 -13.76 -0.83
N ARG A 307 -27.21 -13.08 -1.76
CA ARG A 307 -25.95 -13.53 -2.40
C ARG A 307 -24.81 -13.85 -1.43
N ASN A 308 -24.78 -13.23 -0.26
CA ASN A 308 -23.77 -13.51 0.77
C ASN A 308 -23.96 -14.87 1.45
N ILE A 309 -25.16 -15.44 1.35
CA ILE A 309 -25.55 -16.74 1.92
C ILE A 309 -25.71 -17.76 0.79
N LYS A 310 -26.34 -17.34 -0.32
CA LYS A 310 -26.66 -18.14 -1.49
C LYS A 310 -26.10 -17.45 -2.76
N PRO A 311 -24.78 -17.53 -3.01
CA PRO A 311 -24.21 -17.08 -4.27
C PRO A 311 -24.72 -17.93 -5.44
N LEU A 312 -24.57 -17.43 -6.67
CA LEU A 312 -24.79 -18.22 -7.87
C LEU A 312 -23.68 -19.26 -8.00
N GLU A 313 -24.08 -20.50 -8.27
CA GLU A 313 -23.16 -21.60 -8.60
C GLU A 313 -22.85 -21.65 -10.10
N ASN A 314 -23.74 -21.10 -10.94
CA ASN A 314 -23.57 -21.01 -12.38
C ASN A 314 -24.05 -19.64 -12.89
N ALA A 315 -23.25 -18.99 -13.73
CA ALA A 315 -23.61 -17.71 -14.34
C ALA A 315 -24.86 -17.81 -15.24
N ALA A 316 -25.12 -18.99 -15.82
CA ALA A 316 -26.32 -19.24 -16.61
C ALA A 316 -27.61 -19.07 -15.81
N ASP A 317 -27.57 -19.28 -14.49
CA ASP A 317 -28.76 -19.17 -13.64
C ASP A 317 -29.30 -17.74 -13.57
N ALA A 318 -28.44 -16.74 -13.77
CA ALA A 318 -28.86 -15.35 -13.88
C ALA A 318 -29.81 -15.10 -15.06
N PHE A 319 -29.84 -15.97 -16.07
CA PHE A 319 -30.72 -15.88 -17.25
C PHE A 319 -31.98 -16.76 -17.15
N ASN A 320 -32.17 -17.47 -16.04
CA ASN A 320 -33.39 -18.24 -15.81
C ASN A 320 -34.61 -17.32 -15.65
N ALA A 321 -35.80 -17.88 -15.81
CA ALA A 321 -37.03 -17.12 -15.53
C ALA A 321 -37.06 -16.66 -14.05
N PRO A 322 -37.57 -15.44 -13.77
CA PRO A 322 -37.79 -15.00 -12.40
C PRO A 322 -38.63 -16.02 -11.60
N PRO A 323 -38.33 -16.25 -10.31
CA PRO A 323 -37.39 -15.51 -9.46
C PRO A 323 -35.94 -16.04 -9.50
N ALA A 324 -35.64 -17.05 -10.33
CA ALA A 324 -34.33 -17.70 -10.33
C ALA A 324 -33.25 -16.91 -11.09
N GLY A 325 -33.63 -16.15 -12.11
CA GLY A 325 -32.75 -15.24 -12.85
C GLY A 325 -33.26 -13.81 -12.88
N PHE A 326 -32.38 -12.90 -13.27
CA PHE A 326 -32.59 -11.44 -13.29
C PHE A 326 -32.05 -10.76 -14.56
N LEU A 327 -31.49 -11.53 -15.50
CA LEU A 327 -31.06 -11.08 -16.82
C LEU A 327 -31.92 -11.74 -17.91
N THR A 328 -32.09 -11.02 -19.01
CA THR A 328 -32.91 -11.41 -20.16
C THR A 328 -32.16 -11.15 -21.46
N ALA A 329 -32.61 -11.77 -22.55
CA ALA A 329 -32.05 -11.49 -23.88
C ALA A 329 -32.19 -10.01 -24.29
N ALA A 330 -33.19 -9.29 -23.75
CA ALA A 330 -33.40 -7.87 -24.03
C ALA A 330 -32.26 -7.00 -23.50
N ASP A 331 -31.54 -7.45 -22.48
CA ASP A 331 -30.43 -6.70 -21.87
C ASP A 331 -29.20 -6.60 -22.80
N GLY A 332 -29.08 -7.52 -23.76
CA GLY A 332 -27.92 -7.63 -24.65
C GLY A 332 -26.69 -8.22 -23.98
N ILE A 333 -26.76 -8.56 -22.68
CA ILE A 333 -25.73 -9.27 -21.94
C ILE A 333 -25.78 -10.75 -22.33
N THR A 334 -24.61 -11.34 -22.60
CA THR A 334 -24.48 -12.76 -22.93
C THR A 334 -23.80 -13.52 -21.80
N GLN A 335 -23.93 -14.85 -21.78
CA GLN A 335 -23.24 -15.71 -20.81
C GLN A 335 -21.71 -15.61 -20.88
N LYS A 336 -21.13 -15.06 -21.96
CA LYS A 336 -19.68 -14.81 -22.06
C LYS A 336 -19.23 -13.52 -21.37
N MET A 337 -20.16 -12.64 -21.01
CA MET A 337 -19.89 -11.34 -20.40
C MET A 337 -20.02 -11.36 -18.88
N VAL A 338 -20.52 -12.46 -18.33
CA VAL A 338 -20.74 -12.65 -16.91
C VAL A 338 -20.18 -14.00 -16.47
N THR A 339 -19.75 -14.08 -15.22
CA THR A 339 -19.13 -15.28 -14.65
C THR A 339 -19.53 -15.39 -13.17
N VAL A 340 -19.16 -16.51 -12.57
CA VAL A 340 -19.21 -16.75 -11.11
C VAL A 340 -17.82 -17.08 -10.57
N GLN A 341 -16.78 -16.92 -11.39
CA GLN A 341 -15.38 -17.22 -11.11
C GLN A 341 -14.50 -16.01 -11.44
N SER A 342 -13.39 -15.88 -10.73
CA SER A 342 -12.42 -14.81 -10.89
C SER A 342 -10.98 -15.34 -10.84
N ASP A 343 -10.14 -14.72 -11.66
CA ASP A 343 -8.71 -14.96 -11.80
C ASP A 343 -7.90 -13.77 -11.26
N PHE A 344 -8.50 -12.60 -11.04
CA PHE A 344 -7.80 -11.38 -10.64
C PHE A 344 -8.28 -10.85 -9.29
N PHE A 345 -7.34 -10.67 -8.36
CA PHE A 345 -7.61 -10.26 -7.00
C PHE A 345 -6.68 -9.13 -6.57
N LEU A 346 -7.13 -8.32 -5.62
CA LEU A 346 -6.35 -7.24 -5.03
C LEU A 346 -6.26 -7.46 -3.52
N LEU A 347 -5.05 -7.62 -3.00
CA LEU A 347 -4.81 -7.46 -1.56
C LEU A 347 -4.68 -5.98 -1.24
N ARG A 348 -5.33 -5.55 -0.16
CA ARG A 348 -5.02 -4.31 0.55
C ARG A 348 -4.59 -4.69 1.96
N ALA A 349 -3.33 -4.48 2.29
CA ALA A 349 -2.79 -4.76 3.61
C ALA A 349 -2.22 -3.49 4.24
N GLU A 350 -2.39 -3.35 5.55
CA GLU A 350 -1.64 -2.41 6.36
C GLU A 350 -0.92 -3.18 7.47
N VAL A 351 0.39 -2.97 7.54
CA VAL A 351 1.28 -3.58 8.52
C VAL A 351 1.78 -2.52 9.48
N PHE A 352 1.62 -2.75 10.78
CA PHE A 352 2.06 -1.86 11.85
C PHE A 352 3.08 -2.59 12.70
N ILE A 353 4.33 -2.10 12.75
CA ILE A 353 5.43 -2.68 13.55
C ILE A 353 6.11 -1.56 14.32
N GLY A 354 6.03 -1.56 15.65
CA GLY A 354 6.60 -0.48 16.47
C GLY A 354 6.11 0.90 16.00
N SER A 355 7.03 1.69 15.44
CA SER A 355 6.75 3.00 14.82
C SER A 355 6.52 2.97 13.30
N GLY A 356 6.83 1.85 12.65
CA GLY A 356 6.67 1.64 11.22
C GLY A 356 5.22 1.32 10.85
N ARG A 357 4.76 1.93 9.75
CA ARG A 357 3.49 1.63 9.09
C ARG A 357 3.73 1.50 7.60
N LEU A 358 3.26 0.40 7.02
CA LEU A 358 3.31 0.16 5.58
C LEU A 358 1.90 -0.17 5.09
N ALA A 359 1.43 0.54 4.07
CA ALA A 359 0.29 0.13 3.27
C ALA A 359 0.81 -0.55 2.00
N LEU A 360 0.22 -1.69 1.64
CA LEU A 360 0.60 -2.46 0.46
C LEU A 360 -0.66 -2.88 -0.30
N TYR A 361 -0.65 -2.59 -1.60
CA TYR A 361 -1.62 -3.03 -2.57
C TYR A 361 -0.93 -4.02 -3.50
N SER A 362 -1.47 -5.24 -3.60
CA SER A 362 -0.85 -6.30 -4.41
C SER A 362 -1.87 -6.88 -5.38
N PHE A 363 -1.55 -6.83 -6.66
CA PHE A 363 -2.39 -7.35 -7.73
C PHE A 363 -2.00 -8.79 -8.01
N TYR A 364 -2.96 -9.71 -7.84
CA TYR A 364 -2.78 -11.13 -8.08
C TYR A 364 -3.45 -11.55 -9.37
N TRP A 365 -2.76 -12.45 -10.08
CA TRP A 365 -3.36 -13.33 -11.08
C TRP A 365 -3.28 -14.76 -10.60
N ARG A 366 -4.45 -15.39 -10.47
CA ARG A 366 -4.65 -16.79 -10.14
C ARG A 366 -5.01 -17.52 -11.44
N PRO A 367 -4.07 -18.23 -12.08
CA PRO A 367 -4.37 -18.98 -13.28
C PRO A 367 -5.26 -20.19 -12.96
N SER A 368 -6.02 -20.67 -13.96
CA SER A 368 -6.81 -21.90 -13.85
C SER A 368 -5.96 -23.15 -13.55
N GLN A 369 -4.68 -23.12 -13.90
CA GLN A 369 -3.67 -24.12 -13.52
C GLN A 369 -2.36 -23.43 -13.20
N GLY A 370 -1.77 -23.76 -12.05
CA GLY A 370 -0.47 -23.23 -11.61
C GLY A 370 -0.52 -22.53 -10.27
N ALA A 371 0.57 -21.84 -9.95
CA ALA A 371 0.67 -21.03 -8.74
C ALA A 371 0.06 -19.65 -8.98
N THR A 372 -0.46 -19.04 -7.91
CA THR A 372 -0.92 -17.65 -7.94
C THR A 372 0.30 -16.72 -8.01
N ILE A 373 0.25 -15.69 -8.85
CA ILE A 373 1.37 -14.78 -9.12
C ILE A 373 0.98 -13.34 -8.76
N VAL A 374 1.89 -12.60 -8.14
CA VAL A 374 1.78 -11.15 -7.96
C VAL A 374 2.28 -10.46 -9.22
N LEU A 375 1.43 -9.71 -9.91
CA LEU A 375 1.79 -8.99 -11.13
C LEU A 375 2.28 -7.56 -10.86
N GLY A 376 1.87 -6.96 -9.74
CA GLY A 376 2.23 -5.60 -9.40
C GLY A 376 2.01 -5.29 -7.92
N ARG A 377 2.74 -4.29 -7.44
CA ARG A 377 2.68 -3.76 -6.07
C ARG A 377 2.59 -2.24 -6.10
N SER A 378 1.87 -1.67 -5.15
CA SER A 378 1.81 -0.22 -4.92
C SER A 378 1.74 0.07 -3.42
N THR A 379 2.31 1.20 -2.99
CA THR A 379 2.25 1.67 -1.58
C THR A 379 1.31 2.85 -1.38
N ASP A 380 0.83 3.45 -2.47
CA ASP A 380 0.16 4.76 -2.43
C ASP A 380 -1.32 4.66 -2.81
N ILE A 381 -1.64 3.98 -3.92
CA ILE A 381 -3.00 3.83 -4.46
C ILE A 381 -3.19 2.49 -5.20
N GLU A 382 -4.47 2.14 -5.43
CA GLU A 382 -4.91 1.07 -6.35
C GLU A 382 -4.58 1.31 -7.82
#